data_AF-A0A832VXU4-F1
#
_entry.id   AF-A0A832VXU4-F1
#
_cell.length_a   1.000
_cell.length_b   1.000
_cell.length_c   1.000
_cell.angle_alpha   90.00
_cell.angle_beta   90.00
_cell.angle_gamma   90.00
#
_symmetry.space_group_name_H-M   'P 1'
#
loop_
_entity.id
_entity.type
_entity.pdbx_description
1 polymer ?
#
loop_
_entity_poly.entity_id
_entity_poly.type
_entity_poly.pdbx_seq_one_letter_code
_entity_poly.pdbx_strand_id
1 'polypeptide(L)' 'MIEEKLDQLGIVLPTPPKPAGSYIPVVTTGNLAFVS' A
#
# COMPACT_ATOMS: atom_id res chain seq x y z
N MET A 1 -1.03 17.17 -3.23
CA MET A 1 -1.24 15.72 -3.46
C MET A 1 -1.20 14.98 -2.12
N ILE A 2 -1.52 13.68 -2.02
CA ILE A 2 -1.53 12.99 -0.71
C ILE A 2 -0.12 12.84 -0.14
N GLU A 3 0.86 12.73 -1.04
CA GLU A 3 2.30 12.61 -0.80
C GLU A 3 2.83 13.83 -0.03
N GLU A 4 2.50 15.05 -0.46
CA GLU A 4 2.92 16.29 0.20
C GLU A 4 2.44 16.38 1.67
N LYS A 5 1.26 15.81 1.96
CA LYS A 5 0.73 15.78 3.34
C LYS A 5 1.48 14.77 4.21
N LEU A 6 1.87 13.63 3.65
CA LEU A 6 2.69 12.63 4.36
C LEU A 6 4.08 13.21 4.67
N ASP A 7 4.68 13.92 3.72
CA ASP A 7 5.98 14.57 3.89
C ASP A 7 5.96 15.64 4.99
N GLN A 8 4.91 16.47 5.06
CA GLN A 8 4.72 17.47 6.12
C GLN A 8 4.62 16.84 7.52
N LEU A 9 4.11 15.62 7.61
CA LEU A 9 4.02 14.85 8.86
C LEU A 9 5.31 14.06 9.16
N GLY A 10 6.31 14.11 8.27
CA GLY A 10 7.54 13.32 8.39
C GLY A 10 7.33 11.82 8.20
N ILE A 11 6.26 11.40 7.50
CA ILE A 11 5.91 10.00 7.28
C ILE A 11 6.45 9.55 5.92
N VAL A 12 7.35 8.57 5.93
CA VAL A 12 7.87 7.94 4.70
C VAL A 12 7.21 6.59 4.51
N LEU A 13 6.58 6.38 3.35
CA LEU A 13 6.04 5.07 2.98
C LEU A 13 7.18 4.14 2.51
N PRO A 14 7.41 3.01 3.19
CA PRO A 14 8.42 2.05 2.75
C PRO A 14 7.92 1.28 1.52
N THR A 15 8.86 0.66 0.79
CA THR A 15 8.50 -0.33 -0.22
C THR A 15 7.84 -1.53 0.47
N PRO A 16 6.66 -2.00 0.00
CA PRO A 16 6.00 -3.16 0.60
C PRO A 16 6.90 -4.40 0.61
N PRO A 17 6.84 -5.22 1.67
CA PRO A 17 7.59 -6.47 1.73
C PRO A 17 7.04 -7.49 0.72
N LYS A 18 7.87 -8.50 0.40
CA LYS A 18 7.42 -9.63 -0.41
C LYS A 18 6.36 -10.46 0.34
N PRO A 19 5.38 -11.06 -0.35
CA PRO A 19 4.45 -12.01 0.27
C PRO A 19 5.17 -13.10 1.07
N ALA A 20 4.66 -13.41 2.26
CA ALA A 20 5.18 -14.48 3.11
C ALA A 20 4.75 -15.89 2.64
N GLY A 21 3.91 -15.97 1.62
CA GLY A 21 3.40 -17.24 1.07
C GLY A 21 2.79 -17.05 -0.31
N SER A 22 1.99 -18.02 -0.74
CA SER A 22 1.36 -18.05 -2.07
C SER A 22 0.12 -17.17 -2.14
N TYR A 23 0.29 -15.86 -1.93
CA TYR A 23 -0.77 -14.86 -2.07
C TYR A 23 -0.27 -13.63 -2.83
N ILE A 24 -1.22 -12.84 -3.34
CA ILE A 24 -0.96 -11.57 -4.01
C ILE A 24 -1.18 -10.45 -2.99
N PRO A 25 -0.26 -9.47 -2.84
CA PRO A 25 -0.37 -8.43 -1.81
C PRO A 25 -1.66 -7.61 -1.85
N VAL A 26 -2.19 -7.39 -3.05
CA VAL A 26 -3.41 -6.61 -3.28
C VAL A 26 -4.23 -7.26 -4.39
N VAL A 27 -5.54 -7.38 -4.17
CA VAL A 27 -6.52 -7.83 -5.17
C VAL A 27 -7.58 -6.76 -5.37
N THR A 28 -7.92 -6.45 -6.62
CA THR A 28 -8.98 -5.50 -6.96
C THR A 28 -10.20 -6.22 -7.52
N THR A 29 -11.39 -5.91 -7.02
CA THR A 29 -12.67 -6.36 -7.58
C THR A 29 -13.63 -5.17 -7.72
N GLY A 30 -13.97 -4.85 -8.96
CA GLY A 30 -14.71 -3.62 -9.28
C GLY A 30 -13.95 -2.38 -8.83
N ASN A 31 -14.55 -1.63 -7.90
CA ASN A 31 -14.00 -0.41 -7.30
C ASN A 31 -13.39 -0.64 -5.90
N LEU A 32 -13.22 -1.89 -5.48
CA LEU A 32 -12.66 -2.25 -4.18
C LEU A 32 -11.26 -2.84 -4.33
N ALA A 33 -10.35 -2.43 -3.45
CA ALA A 33 -9.01 -2.98 -3.31
C ALA A 33 -8.87 -3.67 -1.94
N PHE A 34 -8.46 -4.94 -1.95
CA PHE A 34 -8.25 -5.78 -0.77
C PHE A 34 -6.75 -5.92 -0.54
N VAL A 35 -6.25 -5.41 0.59
CA VAL A 35 -4.82 -5.40 0.97
C VAL A 35 -4.58 -6.46 2.03
N SER A 36 -3.53 -7.28 1.88
CA SER A 36 -3.15 -8.36 2.80
C SER A 36 -2.17 -7.94 3.90
#